data_AF-A0A257V5P6-F1
#
_entry.id   AF-A0A257V5P6-F1
#
_cell.length_a   1.000
_cell.length_b   1.000
_cell.length_c   1.000
_cell.angle_alpha   90.00
_cell.angle_beta   90.00
_cell.angle_gamma   90.00
#
_symmetry.space_group_name_H-M   'P 1'
#
loop_
_entity.id
_entity.type
_entity.pdbx_description
1 polymer ?
#
loop_
_entity_poly.entity_id
_entity_poly.type
_entity_poly.pdbx_seq_one_letter_code
_entity_poly.pdbx_strand_id
1 'polypeptide(L)' 'AREVSLAVAKLTPEHREVIYLRHFCDLTFSEIGKTLGISLFTAASRHRLALNRLRRWMGVEA' A
#
# COMPACT_ATOMS: atom_id res chain seq x y z
N ALA A 1 13.33 8.00 -7.45
CA ALA A 1 12.00 8.60 -7.19
C ALA A 1 10.98 8.32 -8.31
N ARG A 2 11.26 8.70 -9.58
CA ARG A 2 10.31 8.55 -10.70
C ARG A 2 9.83 7.11 -10.94
N GLU A 3 10.71 6.12 -10.83
CA GLU A 3 10.37 4.70 -11.00
C GLU A 3 9.38 4.20 -9.94
N VAL A 4 9.57 4.61 -8.67
CA VAL A 4 8.67 4.26 -7.56
C VAL A 4 7.28 4.84 -7.80
N SER A 5 7.20 6.12 -8.21
CA SER A 5 5.91 6.76 -8.53
C SER A 5 5.17 6.05 -9.67
N LEU A 6 5.89 5.62 -10.72
CA LEU A 6 5.31 4.86 -11.82
C LEU A 6 4.84 3.46 -11.39
N ALA A 7 5.58 2.79 -10.51
CA ALA A 7 5.18 1.49 -9.96
C ALA A 7 3.93 1.62 -9.07
N VAL A 8 3.86 2.64 -8.21
CA VAL A 8 2.69 2.93 -7.37
C VAL A 8 1.46 3.27 -8.23
N ALA A 9 1.66 3.97 -9.35
CA ALA A 9 0.58 4.26 -10.31
C ALA A 9 -0.02 3.02 -10.99
N LYS A 10 0.66 1.86 -10.96
CA LYS A 10 0.14 0.58 -11.47
C LYS A 10 -0.67 -0.21 -10.43
N LEU A 11 -0.64 0.18 -9.15
CA LEU A 11 -1.46 -0.46 -8.12
C LEU A 11 -2.94 -0.17 -8.33
N THR A 12 -3.79 -1.13 -7.95
CA THR A 12 -5.24 -0.91 -7.85
C THR A 12 -5.54 0.21 -6.84
N PRO A 13 -6.67 0.91 -6.96
CA PRO A 13 -7.02 2.01 -6.06
C PRO A 13 -6.88 1.65 -4.58
N GLU A 14 -7.37 0.48 -4.17
CA GLU A 14 -7.37 0.02 -2.78
C GLU A 14 -5.95 -0.24 -2.25
N HIS A 15 -5.06 -0.73 -3.10
CA HIS A 15 -3.66 -0.97 -2.73
C HIS A 15 -2.88 0.34 -2.65
N ARG A 16 -3.13 1.26 -3.59
CA ARG A 16 -2.49 2.58 -3.61
C ARG A 16 -2.88 3.40 -2.38
N GLU A 17 -4.15 3.39 -2.04
CA GLU A 17 -4.70 4.14 -0.91
C GLU A 17 -4.09 3.70 0.42
N VAL A 18 -3.96 2.38 0.65
CA VAL A 18 -3.30 1.86 1.85
C VAL A 18 -1.81 2.21 1.90
N ILE A 19 -1.12 2.23 0.75
CA ILE A 19 0.28 2.70 0.68
C ILE A 19 0.39 4.18 1.01
N TYR A 20 -0.51 5.00 0.46
CA TYR A 20 -0.56 6.44 0.72
C TYR A 20 -0.77 6.73 2.20
N LEU A 21 -1.85 6.19 2.78
CA LEU A 21 -2.18 6.42 4.19
C LEU A 21 -1.10 5.91 5.13
N ARG A 22 -0.45 4.78 4.80
CA ARG A 22 0.59 4.21 5.66
C ARG A 22 1.91 4.98 5.66
N HIS A 23 2.34 5.47 4.50
CA HIS A 23 3.71 6.01 4.32
C HIS A 23 3.76 7.52 4.11
N PHE A 24 2.64 8.14 3.76
CA PHE A 24 2.54 9.60 3.53
C PHE A 24 1.69 10.30 4.58
N CYS A 25 0.82 9.57 5.27
CA CYS A 25 0.00 10.08 6.37
C CYS A 25 0.35 9.45 7.73
N ASP A 26 1.35 8.58 7.77
CA ASP A 26 1.84 7.88 8.97
C ASP A 26 0.75 7.16 9.78
N LEU A 27 -0.34 6.74 9.14
CA LEU A 27 -1.42 6.03 9.82
C LEU A 27 -1.06 4.57 10.13
N THR A 28 -1.43 4.11 11.31
CA THR A 28 -1.40 2.69 11.67
C THR A 28 -2.44 1.89 10.88
N PHE A 29 -2.31 0.57 10.79
CA PHE A 29 -3.34 -0.25 10.12
C PHE A 29 -4.72 -0.19 10.81
N SER A 30 -4.75 0.11 12.11
CA SER A 30 -6.01 0.34 12.84
C SER A 30 -6.69 1.62 12.35
N GLU A 31 -5.94 2.72 12.24
CA GLU A 31 -6.44 4.00 11.76
C GLU A 31 -6.85 3.91 10.29
N ILE A 32 -6.04 3.26 9.44
CA ILE A 32 -6.39 3.00 8.03
C ILE A 32 -7.70 2.20 7.93
N GLY A 33 -7.88 1.18 8.77
CA GLY A 33 -9.12 0.42 8.83
C GLY A 33 -10.33 1.30 9.14
N LYS A 34 -10.21 2.18 10.14
CA LYS A 34 -11.25 3.16 10.49
C LYS A 34 -11.51 4.15 9.35
N THR A 35 -10.46 4.69 8.74
CA THR A 35 -10.56 5.67 7.63
C THR A 35 -11.26 5.09 6.41
N LEU A 36 -10.99 3.82 6.07
CA LEU A 36 -11.52 3.18 4.86
C LEU A 36 -12.77 2.32 5.10
N GLY A 37 -13.27 2.23 6.34
CA GLY A 37 -14.41 1.37 6.68
C GLY A 37 -14.13 -0.13 6.50
N ILE A 38 -12.88 -0.57 6.72
CA ILE A 38 -12.45 -1.98 6.59
C ILE A 38 -11.77 -2.46 7.88
N SER A 39 -11.61 -3.79 8.02
CA SER A 39 -10.87 -4.31 9.17
C SER A 39 -9.37 -3.96 9.11
N LEU A 40 -8.72 -3.88 10.27
CA LEU A 40 -7.25 -3.77 10.39
C LEU A 40 -6.54 -4.86 9.58
N PHE A 41 -7.06 -6.09 9.60
CA PHE A 41 -6.47 -7.22 8.87
C PHE A 41 -6.60 -7.05 7.36
N THR A 42 -7.72 -6.49 6.88
CA THR A 42 -7.90 -6.15 5.48
C THR A 42 -6.90 -5.08 5.05
N ALA A 43 -6.72 -4.02 5.86
CA ALA A 43 -5.72 -2.98 5.60
C ALA A 43 -4.29 -3.57 5.55
N ALA A 44 -3.92 -4.38 6.54
CA ALA A 44 -2.61 -5.03 6.60
C ALA A 44 -2.37 -5.98 5.40
N SER A 45 -3.38 -6.77 5.02
CA SER A 45 -3.27 -7.69 3.88
C SER A 45 -3.13 -6.93 2.56
N ARG A 46 -3.92 -5.87 2.34
CA ARG A 46 -3.78 -4.98 1.17
C ARG A 46 -2.37 -4.37 1.13
N HIS A 47 -1.87 -3.83 2.23
CA HIS A 47 -0.51 -3.29 2.30
C HIS A 47 0.55 -4.30 1.88
N ARG A 48 0.50 -5.51 2.45
CA ARG A 48 1.43 -6.61 2.12
C ARG A 48 1.38 -6.99 0.65
N LEU A 49 0.18 -7.16 0.08
CA LEU A 49 0.01 -7.49 -1.33
C LEU A 49 0.48 -6.36 -2.26
N ALA A 50 0.24 -5.11 -1.88
CA ALA A 50 0.74 -3.93 -2.59
C ALA A 50 2.28 -3.91 -2.60
N LEU A 51 2.91 -4.07 -1.43
CA LEU A 51 4.37 -4.10 -1.33
C LEU A 51 4.99 -5.25 -2.13
N ASN A 52 4.40 -6.45 -2.11
CA ASN A 52 4.89 -7.58 -2.89
C ASN A 52 4.85 -7.29 -4.40
N ARG A 53 3.80 -6.62 -4.89
CA ARG A 53 3.70 -6.22 -6.30
C ARG A 53 4.73 -5.16 -6.67
N LEU A 54 4.89 -4.14 -5.81
CA LEU A 54 5.90 -3.09 -6.01
C LEU A 54 7.31 -3.70 -6.07
N ARG A 55 7.66 -4.56 -5.11
CA ARG A 55 8.93 -5.30 -5.08
C ARG A 55 9.19 -6.05 -6.38
N ARG A 56 8.20 -6.83 -6.84
CA ARG A 56 8.27 -7.57 -8.11
C ARG A 56 8.48 -6.66 -9.32
N TRP A 57 7.75 -5.55 -9.42
CA TRP A 57 7.88 -4.63 -10.55
C TRP A 57 9.18 -3.83 -10.55
N MET A 58 9.75 -3.58 -9.37
CA MET A 58 11.00 -2.86 -9.22
C MET A 58 12.24 -3.78 -9.22
N GLY A 59 12.06 -5.10 -9.36
CA GLY A 59 13.16 -6.06 -9.34
C GLY A 59 13.89 -6.15 -8.00
N VAL A 60 13.25 -5.73 -6.90
CA VAL A 60 13.79 -5.85 -5.54
C VAL A 60 13.17 -7.08 -4.93
N GLU A 61 13.85 -8.22 -5.05
CA GLU A 61 13.45 -9.44 -4.35
C GLU A 61 13.68 -9.30 -2.83
N ALA A 62 12.90 -10.05 -2.05
CA ALA A 62 13.01 -10.12 -0.60
C ALA A 62 14.05 -11.16 -0.20
#